data_AF-A0A2P6WCM8-F1
#
_entry.id   AF-A0A2P6WCM8-F1
#
_cell.length_a   1.000
_cell.length_b   1.000
_cell.length_c   1.000
_cell.angle_alpha   90.00
_cell.angle_beta   90.00
_cell.angle_gamma   90.00
#
_symmetry.space_group_name_H-M   'P 1'
#
loop_
_entity.id
_entity.type
_entity.pdbx_description
1 polymer ?
#
loop_
_entity_poly.entity_id
_entity_poly.type
_entity_poly.pdbx_seq_one_letter_code
_entity_poly.pdbx_strand_id
1 'polypeptide(L)'
;MKFSVLRAVNGLAVVMLLLTVNASAQSAKRLILTDGSYQTATEWNKVGDRVKYFSAERAEWEELPVSLVDWKATDAWNEEHAKIQAEELKKTAEEEDAVRKAEESKTPLVAPELRLPAEGGVFLMTEVAGKTVLSKLEMNKIQVNDNAAKNMLRRTINPIASQQQTIELEGAAAKIRIHSPNPAIFVYVEDNQGAVSGDYFRIVRLERKKSVRLLAKNKTSLTGDQSQAEKSLHSRAERFSGDWWKIIPLENLTPGEYAIVMQIGQDENAAAWGFGVDK
;
A
#
# COMPACT_ATOMS: atom_id res chain seq x y z
N MET A 1 22.40 -46.60 31.99
CA MET A 1 21.26 -47.04 31.16
C MET A 1 21.11 -46.05 30.02
N LYS A 2 21.28 -46.52 28.78
CA LYS A 2 21.13 -45.76 27.54
C LYS A 2 19.66 -45.45 27.30
N PHE A 3 19.32 -44.25 26.84
CA PHE A 3 18.33 -44.05 25.77
C PHE A 3 18.62 -42.74 25.04
N SER A 4 19.20 -42.88 23.84
CA SER A 4 19.11 -41.90 22.77
C SER A 4 17.76 -42.09 22.07
N VAL A 5 16.97 -41.03 21.88
CA VAL A 5 15.88 -41.03 20.90
C VAL A 5 15.74 -39.65 20.25
N LEU A 6 16.05 -39.67 18.95
CA LEU A 6 15.54 -38.94 17.79
C LEU A 6 15.61 -37.40 17.66
N ARG A 7 16.36 -37.07 16.60
CA ARG A 7 16.33 -35.89 15.74
C ARG A 7 14.97 -35.70 15.04
N ALA A 8 14.85 -34.47 14.51
CA ALA A 8 14.04 -34.02 13.38
C ALA A 8 12.60 -33.60 13.70
N VAL A 9 12.44 -32.30 13.99
CA VAL A 9 11.18 -31.61 13.69
C VAL A 9 11.35 -30.96 12.32
N ASN A 10 10.61 -31.49 11.37
CA ASN A 10 10.50 -31.03 10.00
C ASN A 10 10.12 -29.55 9.96
N GLY A 11 11.00 -28.73 9.36
CA GLY A 11 10.64 -27.42 8.87
C GLY A 11 9.65 -27.58 7.73
N LEU A 12 8.37 -27.36 8.00
CA LEU A 12 7.38 -27.17 6.96
C LEU A 12 7.51 -25.71 6.48
N ALA A 13 8.49 -25.48 5.60
CA ALA A 13 8.54 -24.28 4.80
C ALA A 13 7.38 -24.34 3.81
N VAL A 14 6.25 -23.74 4.17
CA VAL A 14 5.22 -23.36 3.20
C VAL A 14 5.78 -22.16 2.44
N VAL A 15 6.62 -22.45 1.45
CA VAL A 15 6.95 -21.51 0.39
C VAL A 15 5.67 -21.37 -0.43
N MET A 16 4.88 -20.35 -0.10
CA MET A 16 3.79 -19.90 -0.95
C MET A 16 4.45 -19.32 -2.20
N LEU A 17 4.63 -20.18 -3.20
CA LEU A 17 5.08 -19.80 -4.53
C LEU A 17 3.96 -18.98 -5.18
N LEU A 18 3.95 -17.67 -4.91
CA LEU A 18 3.27 -16.68 -5.73
C LEU A 18 3.97 -16.67 -7.09
N LEU A 19 3.63 -17.63 -7.93
CA LEU A 19 3.71 -17.46 -9.38
C LEU A 19 2.68 -16.38 -9.73
N THR A 20 3.06 -15.12 -9.55
CA THR A 20 2.48 -14.04 -10.36
C THR A 20 2.98 -14.31 -11.78
N VAL A 21 2.27 -15.20 -12.48
CA VAL A 21 2.28 -15.18 -13.92
C VAL A 21 1.58 -13.87 -14.26
N ASN A 22 2.37 -12.80 -14.36
CA ASN A 22 2.03 -11.65 -15.19
C ASN A 22 2.05 -12.14 -16.64
N ALA A 23 1.16 -13.07 -16.97
CA ALA A 23 0.59 -13.08 -18.29
C ALA A 23 -0.30 -11.85 -18.26
N SER A 24 0.23 -10.72 -18.74
CA SER A 24 -0.59 -9.78 -19.47
C SER A 24 -1.63 -10.61 -20.21
N ALA A 25 -2.91 -10.40 -19.96
CA ALA A 25 -3.97 -11.06 -20.70
C ALA A 25 -3.77 -10.68 -22.17
N GLN A 26 -2.94 -11.44 -22.87
CA GLN A 26 -2.67 -11.29 -24.28
C GLN A 26 -3.94 -11.84 -24.90
N SER A 27 -4.81 -10.93 -25.33
CA SER A 27 -6.13 -11.28 -25.86
C SER A 27 -5.96 -12.42 -26.86
N ALA A 28 -6.57 -13.56 -26.56
CA ALA A 28 -6.49 -14.73 -27.40
C ALA A 28 -6.98 -14.35 -28.82
N LYS A 29 -6.10 -14.49 -29.80
CA LYS A 29 -6.40 -14.31 -31.22
C LYS A 29 -6.81 -15.64 -31.82
N ARG A 30 -7.48 -15.62 -32.97
CA ARG A 30 -7.81 -16.84 -33.72
C ARG A 30 -7.05 -16.91 -35.03
N LEU A 31 -6.48 -18.07 -35.32
CA LEU A 31 -6.05 -18.49 -36.64
C LEU A 31 -7.18 -19.30 -37.26
N ILE A 32 -7.90 -18.73 -38.21
CA ILE A 32 -9.02 -19.38 -38.89
C ILE A 32 -8.48 -20.27 -40.01
N LEU A 33 -8.90 -21.52 -40.04
CA LEU A 33 -8.48 -22.51 -41.04
C LEU A 33 -9.44 -22.50 -42.23
N THR A 34 -8.97 -22.98 -43.38
CA THR A 34 -9.75 -23.01 -44.64
C THR A 34 -10.99 -23.90 -44.58
N ASP A 35 -11.05 -24.83 -43.62
CA ASP A 35 -12.22 -25.67 -43.35
C ASP A 35 -13.25 -25.01 -42.41
N GLY A 36 -12.98 -23.78 -41.96
CA GLY A 36 -13.81 -23.01 -41.04
C GLY A 36 -13.55 -23.29 -39.55
N SER A 37 -12.69 -24.26 -39.21
CA SER A 37 -12.22 -24.44 -37.83
C SER A 37 -11.20 -23.35 -37.45
N TYR A 38 -10.78 -23.28 -36.19
CA TYR A 38 -9.78 -22.29 -35.77
C TYR A 38 -8.84 -22.85 -34.70
N GLN A 39 -7.66 -22.24 -34.60
CA GLN A 39 -6.74 -22.40 -33.49
C GLN A 39 -6.67 -21.11 -32.68
N THR A 40 -6.68 -21.24 -31.36
CA THR A 40 -6.52 -20.11 -30.46
C THR A 40 -5.04 -19.83 -30.22
N ALA A 41 -4.57 -18.63 -30.54
CA ALA A 41 -3.15 -18.27 -30.50
C ALA A 41 -2.91 -16.91 -29.82
N THR A 42 -1.75 -16.71 -29.20
CA THR A 42 -1.34 -15.39 -28.69
C THR A 42 -0.45 -14.64 -29.67
N GLU A 43 0.38 -15.37 -30.43
CA GLU A 43 1.27 -14.86 -31.47
C GLU A 43 1.61 -15.93 -32.51
N TRP A 44 2.06 -15.51 -33.69
CA TRP A 44 2.50 -16.41 -34.75
C TRP A 44 3.51 -15.76 -35.69
N ASN A 45 4.33 -16.60 -36.34
CA ASN A 45 5.31 -16.21 -37.35
C ASN A 45 5.21 -17.15 -38.57
N LYS A 46 5.29 -16.59 -39.78
CA LYS A 46 5.36 -17.37 -41.02
C LYS A 46 6.83 -17.71 -41.30
N VAL A 47 7.17 -19.00 -41.31
CA VAL A 47 8.51 -19.53 -41.56
C VAL A 47 8.43 -20.46 -42.76
N GLY A 48 8.76 -19.93 -43.95
CA GLY A 48 8.64 -20.68 -45.20
C GLY A 48 7.19 -21.04 -45.52
N ASP A 49 6.92 -22.34 -45.67
CA ASP A 49 5.59 -22.90 -45.94
C ASP A 49 4.77 -23.23 -44.67
N ARG A 50 5.34 -22.99 -43.48
CA ARG A 50 4.66 -23.21 -42.19
C ARG A 50 4.42 -21.90 -41.44
N VAL A 51 3.30 -21.84 -40.72
CA VAL A 51 3.07 -20.88 -39.65
C VAL A 51 3.37 -21.56 -38.33
N LYS A 52 4.25 -20.95 -37.54
CA LYS A 52 4.55 -21.34 -36.17
C LYS A 52 3.79 -20.40 -35.24
N TYR A 53 2.88 -20.93 -34.43
CA TYR A 53 2.03 -20.13 -33.54
C TYR A 53 2.12 -20.62 -32.10
N PHE A 54 1.93 -19.73 -31.14
CA PHE A 54 1.87 -20.06 -29.73
C PHE A 54 0.43 -20.30 -29.33
N SER A 55 0.08 -21.56 -29.03
CA SER A 55 -1.26 -21.98 -28.65
C SER A 55 -1.65 -21.35 -27.32
N ALA A 56 -2.74 -20.57 -27.30
CA ALA A 56 -3.23 -19.94 -26.07
C ALA A 56 -3.81 -20.97 -25.08
N GLU A 57 -4.22 -22.14 -25.57
CA GLU A 57 -4.81 -23.20 -24.75
C GLU A 57 -3.74 -24.11 -24.14
N ARG A 58 -2.69 -24.42 -24.91
CA ARG A 58 -1.63 -25.36 -24.49
C ARG A 58 -0.38 -24.68 -23.98
N ALA A 59 -0.26 -23.36 -24.17
CA ALA A 59 0.95 -22.58 -23.86
C ALA A 59 2.23 -23.17 -24.50
N GLU A 60 2.09 -23.71 -25.71
CA GLU A 60 3.16 -24.36 -26.47
C GLU A 60 3.19 -23.85 -27.92
N TRP A 61 4.36 -23.94 -28.55
CA TRP A 61 4.53 -23.64 -29.96
C TRP A 61 4.06 -24.80 -30.83
N GLU A 62 3.12 -24.53 -31.71
CA GLU A 62 2.56 -25.47 -32.68
C GLU A 62 2.80 -24.98 -34.12
N GLU A 63 2.69 -25.88 -35.09
CA GLU A 63 2.98 -25.59 -36.50
C GLU A 63 1.88 -26.08 -37.44
N LEU A 64 1.47 -25.21 -38.36
CA LEU A 64 0.51 -25.51 -39.42
C LEU A 64 1.06 -25.10 -40.80
N PRO A 65 0.66 -25.77 -41.90
CA PRO A 65 0.91 -25.24 -43.24
C PRO A 65 0.25 -23.87 -43.43
N VAL A 66 0.95 -22.92 -44.05
CA VAL A 66 0.42 -21.58 -44.36
C VAL A 66 -0.82 -21.64 -45.24
N SER A 67 -0.92 -22.66 -46.10
CA SER A 67 -2.05 -22.91 -47.01
C SER A 67 -3.33 -23.37 -46.30
N LEU A 68 -3.24 -23.87 -45.07
CA LEU A 68 -4.42 -24.27 -44.29
C LEU A 68 -5.06 -23.12 -43.52
N VAL A 69 -4.42 -21.94 -43.48
CA VAL A 69 -4.95 -20.76 -42.79
C VAL A 69 -5.65 -19.85 -43.78
N ASP A 70 -6.91 -19.54 -43.52
CA ASP A 70 -7.61 -18.44 -44.17
C ASP A 70 -7.16 -17.12 -43.51
N TRP A 71 -6.14 -16.50 -44.11
CA TRP A 71 -5.58 -15.24 -43.61
C TRP A 71 -6.58 -14.08 -43.68
N LYS A 72 -7.47 -14.07 -44.68
CA LYS A 72 -8.48 -13.01 -44.81
C LYS A 72 -9.50 -13.11 -43.67
N ALA A 73 -9.98 -14.32 -43.38
CA ALA A 73 -10.89 -14.55 -42.25
C ALA A 73 -10.19 -14.31 -40.91
N THR A 74 -8.94 -14.78 -40.77
CA THR A 74 -8.09 -14.57 -39.59
C THR A 74 -7.93 -13.08 -39.27
N ASP A 75 -7.52 -12.26 -40.24
CA ASP A 75 -7.28 -10.83 -40.02
C ASP A 75 -8.60 -10.11 -39.71
N ALA A 76 -9.67 -10.40 -40.47
CA ALA A 76 -10.98 -9.79 -40.25
C ALA A 76 -11.54 -10.09 -38.85
N TRP A 77 -11.48 -11.36 -38.40
CA TRP A 77 -11.96 -11.76 -37.09
C TRP A 77 -11.14 -11.07 -35.98
N ASN A 78 -9.81 -11.09 -36.08
CA ASN A 78 -8.96 -10.51 -35.05
C ASN A 78 -9.13 -8.98 -34.96
N GLU A 79 -9.31 -8.28 -36.08
CA GLU A 79 -9.59 -6.84 -36.09
C GLU A 79 -10.96 -6.50 -35.49
N GLU A 80 -12.01 -7.24 -35.86
CA GLU A 80 -13.36 -7.05 -35.30
C GLU A 80 -13.38 -7.31 -33.80
N HIS A 81 -12.79 -8.42 -33.36
CA HIS A 81 -12.73 -8.76 -31.95
C HIS A 81 -11.81 -7.85 -31.14
N ALA A 82 -10.77 -7.28 -31.74
CA ALA A 82 -9.98 -6.23 -31.08
C ALA A 82 -10.80 -4.95 -30.87
N LYS A 83 -11.66 -4.57 -31.82
CA LYS A 83 -12.58 -3.44 -31.67
C LYS A 83 -13.65 -3.69 -30.61
N ILE A 84 -14.26 -4.88 -30.61
CA ILE A 84 -15.25 -5.28 -29.59
C ILE A 84 -14.62 -5.22 -28.21
N GLN A 85 -13.44 -5.83 -28.02
CA GLN A 85 -12.73 -5.79 -26.74
C GLN A 85 -12.36 -4.36 -26.33
N ALA A 86 -11.88 -3.53 -27.26
CA ALA A 86 -11.58 -2.14 -26.97
C ALA A 86 -12.83 -1.34 -26.55
N GLU A 87 -13.98 -1.60 -27.19
CA GLU A 87 -15.25 -0.96 -26.84
C GLU A 87 -15.79 -1.45 -25.49
N GLU A 88 -15.70 -2.74 -25.21
CA GLU A 88 -16.07 -3.32 -23.91
C GLU A 88 -15.20 -2.76 -22.79
N LEU A 89 -13.87 -2.75 -22.95
CA LEU A 89 -12.94 -2.14 -21.99
C LEU A 89 -13.26 -0.66 -21.76
N LYS A 90 -13.62 0.06 -22.81
CA LYS A 90 -14.02 1.47 -22.71
C LYS A 90 -15.33 1.63 -21.94
N LYS A 91 -16.35 0.82 -22.22
CA LYS A 91 -17.63 0.82 -21.49
C LYS A 91 -17.42 0.48 -20.02
N THR A 92 -16.64 -0.56 -19.71
CA THR A 92 -16.31 -0.93 -18.32
C THR A 92 -15.58 0.21 -17.62
N ALA A 93 -14.59 0.83 -18.25
CA ALA A 93 -13.89 1.98 -17.67
C ALA A 93 -14.83 3.19 -17.45
N GLU A 94 -15.76 3.46 -18.39
CA GLU A 94 -16.76 4.52 -18.25
C GLU A 94 -17.76 4.22 -17.12
N GLU A 95 -18.19 2.97 -16.96
CA GLU A 95 -19.05 2.52 -15.86
C GLU A 95 -18.36 2.61 -14.50
N GLU A 96 -17.10 2.13 -14.39
CA GLU A 96 -16.28 2.25 -13.19
C GLU A 96 -16.07 3.73 -12.81
N ASP A 97 -15.78 4.60 -13.78
CA ASP A 97 -15.68 6.04 -13.58
C ASP A 97 -16.99 6.68 -13.12
N ALA A 98 -18.13 6.23 -13.68
CA ALA A 98 -19.44 6.71 -13.27
C ALA A 98 -19.78 6.29 -11.83
N VAL A 99 -19.49 5.05 -11.46
CA VAL A 99 -19.65 4.53 -10.09
C VAL A 99 -18.77 5.33 -9.13
N ARG A 100 -17.49 5.50 -9.44
CA ARG A 100 -16.54 6.26 -8.62
C ARG A 100 -16.98 7.71 -8.42
N LYS A 101 -17.40 8.41 -9.48
CA LYS A 101 -17.96 9.77 -9.37
C LYS A 101 -19.23 9.81 -8.54
N ALA A 102 -20.09 8.81 -8.67
CA ALA A 102 -21.31 8.71 -7.87
C ALA A 102 -21.00 8.49 -6.38
N GLU A 103 -19.96 7.71 -6.05
CA GLU A 103 -19.48 7.54 -4.68
C GLU A 103 -18.80 8.80 -4.14
N GLU A 104 -17.92 9.44 -4.90
CA GLU A 104 -17.28 10.73 -4.57
C GLU A 104 -18.32 11.83 -4.33
N SER A 105 -19.47 11.82 -5.02
CA SER A 105 -20.53 12.81 -4.76
C SER A 105 -21.20 12.65 -3.38
N LYS A 106 -21.08 11.47 -2.76
CA LYS A 106 -21.62 11.17 -1.42
C LYS A 106 -20.63 11.48 -0.30
N THR A 107 -19.36 11.74 -0.60
CA THR A 107 -18.34 12.00 0.43
C THR A 107 -18.43 13.42 0.98
N PRO A 108 -18.00 13.67 2.22
CA PRO A 108 -18.13 14.98 2.83
C PRO A 108 -17.25 16.05 2.17
N LEU A 109 -17.78 17.28 2.09
CA LEU A 109 -17.04 18.48 1.70
C LEU A 109 -16.19 18.98 2.88
N VAL A 110 -14.91 19.22 2.65
CA VAL A 110 -13.97 19.80 3.64
C VAL A 110 -13.67 21.27 3.38
N ALA A 111 -13.84 21.73 2.14
CA ALA A 111 -13.79 23.13 1.72
C ALA A 111 -14.69 23.31 0.48
N PRO A 112 -14.95 24.56 0.00
CA PRO A 112 -15.70 24.77 -1.23
C PRO A 112 -15.10 23.95 -2.39
N GLU A 113 -15.94 23.12 -3.02
CA GLU A 113 -15.57 22.22 -4.12
C GLU A 113 -14.51 21.14 -3.79
N LEU A 114 -14.14 20.97 -2.52
CA LEU A 114 -13.12 20.01 -2.11
C LEU A 114 -13.73 18.93 -1.21
N ARG A 115 -13.74 17.69 -1.70
CA ARG A 115 -14.29 16.52 -1.01
C ARG A 115 -13.20 15.55 -0.57
N LEU A 116 -13.49 14.77 0.46
CA LEU A 116 -12.67 13.62 0.84
C LEU A 116 -12.90 12.46 -0.15
N PRO A 117 -11.87 11.69 -0.55
CA PRO A 117 -12.05 10.55 -1.46
C PRO A 117 -12.88 9.41 -0.86
N ALA A 118 -13.67 8.71 -1.67
CA ALA A 118 -14.54 7.62 -1.20
C ALA A 118 -13.76 6.42 -0.64
N GLU A 119 -12.56 6.17 -1.19
CA GLU A 119 -11.64 5.10 -0.77
C GLU A 119 -11.16 5.20 0.69
N GLY A 120 -11.35 6.36 1.34
CA GLY A 120 -10.80 6.61 2.67
C GLY A 120 -9.29 6.90 2.68
N GLY A 121 -8.71 6.90 3.87
CA GLY A 121 -7.29 7.14 4.13
C GLY A 121 -7.02 8.29 5.11
N VAL A 122 -5.77 8.76 5.10
CA VAL A 122 -5.30 9.89 5.94
C VAL A 122 -4.93 11.04 5.03
N PHE A 123 -5.49 12.23 5.30
CA PHE A 123 -5.31 13.40 4.47
C PHE A 123 -4.93 14.63 5.30
N LEU A 124 -4.01 15.43 4.77
CA LEU A 124 -3.70 16.77 5.26
C LEU A 124 -4.39 17.80 4.41
N MET A 125 -5.18 18.67 5.04
CA MET A 125 -5.73 19.86 4.42
C MET A 125 -4.91 21.08 4.84
N THR A 126 -4.41 21.81 3.84
CA THR A 126 -3.62 23.02 4.04
C THR A 126 -4.02 24.09 3.06
N GLU A 127 -3.68 25.34 3.36
CA GLU A 127 -3.86 26.45 2.46
C GLU A 127 -2.51 26.81 1.82
N VAL A 128 -2.47 26.88 0.49
CA VAL A 128 -1.29 27.24 -0.29
C VAL A 128 -1.70 28.36 -1.25
N ALA A 129 -1.12 29.55 -1.08
CA ALA A 129 -1.42 30.73 -1.89
C ALA A 129 -2.93 31.06 -2.00
N GLY A 130 -3.67 30.98 -0.89
CA GLY A 130 -5.11 31.26 -0.85
C GLY A 130 -6.00 30.12 -1.35
N LYS A 131 -5.43 28.96 -1.73
CA LYS A 131 -6.17 27.79 -2.19
C LYS A 131 -6.02 26.63 -1.21
N THR A 132 -7.15 26.02 -0.85
CA THR A 132 -7.16 24.80 -0.05
C THR A 132 -6.72 23.60 -0.89
N VAL A 133 -5.73 22.87 -0.39
CA VAL A 133 -5.19 21.65 -1.01
C VAL A 133 -5.29 20.50 -0.02
N LEU A 134 -5.72 19.34 -0.52
CA LEU A 134 -5.79 18.09 0.22
C LEU A 134 -4.66 17.15 -0.26
N SER A 135 -3.82 16.67 0.67
CA SER A 135 -2.72 15.75 0.37
C SER A 135 -2.95 14.41 1.06
N LYS A 136 -3.06 13.32 0.29
CA LYS A 136 -3.14 11.94 0.81
C LYS A 136 -1.79 11.56 1.39
N LEU A 137 -1.76 11.07 2.62
CA LEU A 137 -0.56 10.50 3.23
C LEU A 137 -0.50 9.01 2.95
N GLU A 138 0.70 8.53 2.64
CA GLU A 138 0.99 7.10 2.52
C GLU A 138 1.35 6.52 3.89
N MET A 139 0.83 5.32 4.17
CA MET A 139 1.20 4.61 5.39
C MET A 139 2.68 4.24 5.33
N ASN A 140 3.42 4.56 6.39
CA ASN A 140 4.83 4.23 6.50
C ASN A 140 5.02 2.79 7.01
N LYS A 141 6.04 2.13 6.48
CA LYS A 141 6.58 0.91 7.08
C LYS A 141 7.24 1.27 8.41
N ILE A 142 6.73 0.70 9.49
CA ILE A 142 7.30 0.81 10.83
C ILE A 142 8.31 -0.32 11.02
N GLN A 143 9.50 0.02 11.51
CA GLN A 143 10.56 -0.93 11.83
C GLN A 143 10.93 -0.81 13.31
N VAL A 144 11.09 -1.94 13.97
CA VAL A 144 11.63 -2.00 15.33
C VAL A 144 13.11 -2.37 15.25
N ASN A 145 13.96 -1.53 15.82
CA ASN A 145 15.39 -1.78 15.89
C ASN A 145 15.79 -2.09 17.33
N ASP A 146 16.20 -3.34 17.56
CA ASP A 146 16.57 -3.84 18.88
C ASP A 146 17.84 -3.22 19.46
N ASN A 147 18.58 -2.45 18.65
CA ASN A 147 19.87 -1.87 19.01
C ASN A 147 20.80 -2.91 19.67
N ALA A 148 20.79 -4.15 19.16
CA ALA A 148 21.36 -5.34 19.82
C ALA A 148 22.83 -5.13 20.27
N ALA A 149 23.69 -4.62 19.38
CA ALA A 149 25.09 -4.33 19.71
C ALA A 149 25.23 -3.30 20.83
N LYS A 150 24.42 -2.24 20.81
CA LYS A 150 24.44 -1.19 21.85
C LYS A 150 23.92 -1.72 23.19
N ASN A 151 22.91 -2.59 23.16
CA ASN A 151 22.36 -3.22 24.36
C ASN A 151 23.33 -4.24 24.97
N MET A 152 24.06 -5.00 24.13
CA MET A 152 25.14 -5.87 24.60
C MET A 152 26.23 -5.08 25.33
N LEU A 153 26.71 -3.98 24.72
CA LEU A 153 27.72 -3.11 25.34
C LEU A 153 27.24 -2.47 26.65
N ARG A 154 25.95 -2.15 26.76
CA ARG A 154 25.38 -1.65 28.02
C ARG A 154 25.41 -2.70 29.12
N ARG A 155 25.08 -3.95 28.78
CA ARG A 155 25.05 -5.07 29.74
C ARG A 155 26.44 -5.46 30.23
N THR A 156 27.48 -5.29 29.43
CA THR A 156 28.86 -5.53 29.88
C THR A 156 29.32 -4.50 30.92
N ILE A 157 28.80 -3.27 30.87
CA ILE A 157 29.13 -2.20 31.84
C ILE A 157 28.20 -2.29 33.06
N ASN A 158 26.91 -2.55 32.83
CA ASN A 158 25.89 -2.67 33.86
C ASN A 158 24.94 -3.83 33.51
N PRO A 159 25.07 -5.01 34.17
CA PRO A 159 24.27 -6.20 33.87
C PRO A 159 22.76 -6.00 34.02
N ILE A 160 22.34 -5.08 34.88
CA ILE A 160 20.92 -4.75 35.12
C ILE A 160 20.42 -3.60 34.22
N ALA A 161 21.21 -3.14 33.25
CA ALA A 161 20.78 -2.09 32.32
C ALA A 161 19.57 -2.53 31.48
N SER A 162 18.62 -1.60 31.31
CA SER A 162 17.46 -1.82 30.46
C SER A 162 17.84 -2.01 28.99
N GLN A 163 17.11 -2.90 28.31
CA GLN A 163 17.15 -2.99 26.86
C GLN A 163 16.49 -1.75 26.26
N GLN A 164 17.01 -1.29 25.14
CA GLN A 164 16.40 -0.19 24.39
C GLN A 164 16.12 -0.61 22.96
N GLN A 165 14.90 -0.36 22.52
CA GLN A 165 14.50 -0.50 21.13
C GLN A 165 14.10 0.86 20.58
N THR A 166 14.24 1.03 19.27
CA THR A 166 13.79 2.23 18.56
C THR A 166 12.71 1.86 17.56
N ILE A 167 11.60 2.59 17.56
CA ILE A 167 10.56 2.49 16.56
C ILE A 167 10.85 3.53 15.49
N GLU A 168 11.12 3.08 14.27
CA GLU A 168 11.69 3.88 13.19
C GLU A 168 10.75 3.83 11.96
N LEU A 169 10.51 4.99 11.35
CA LEU A 169 9.90 5.09 10.02
C LEU A 169 11.01 5.14 8.97
N GLU A 170 10.84 4.37 7.90
CA GLU A 170 11.78 4.35 6.79
C GLU A 170 11.82 5.71 6.05
N GLY A 171 13.01 6.09 5.58
CA GLY A 171 13.26 7.33 4.86
C GLY A 171 13.69 8.49 5.77
N ALA A 172 14.64 9.29 5.27
CA ALA A 172 15.23 10.42 6.00
C ALA A 172 14.27 11.62 6.19
N ALA A 173 13.27 11.73 5.31
CA ALA A 173 12.27 12.80 5.29
C ALA A 173 10.94 12.26 4.77
N ALA A 174 9.83 12.88 5.19
CA ALA A 174 8.52 12.61 4.64
C ALA A 174 8.41 13.08 3.17
N LYS A 175 7.64 12.33 2.38
CA LYS A 175 7.33 12.68 0.98
C LYS A 175 6.43 13.91 0.89
N ILE A 176 5.40 13.98 1.74
CA ILE A 176 4.48 15.12 1.81
C ILE A 176 4.99 16.12 2.83
N ARG A 177 5.08 17.38 2.41
CA ARG A 177 5.53 18.49 3.25
C ARG A 177 4.58 19.67 3.13
N ILE A 178 4.29 20.31 4.24
CA ILE A 178 3.35 21.43 4.34
C ILE A 178 4.05 22.69 4.85
N HIS A 179 3.52 23.85 4.49
CA HIS A 179 4.04 25.16 4.94
C HIS A 179 3.12 25.82 5.99
N SER A 180 2.00 25.17 6.34
CA SER A 180 1.09 25.64 7.38
C SER A 180 1.42 24.97 8.72
N PRO A 181 1.58 25.73 9.82
CA PRO A 181 1.82 25.17 11.13
C PRO A 181 0.59 24.50 11.75
N ASN A 182 -0.62 24.77 11.21
CA ASN A 182 -1.89 24.31 11.77
C ASN A 182 -2.71 23.55 10.71
N PRO A 183 -2.25 22.36 10.28
CA PRO A 183 -3.02 21.55 9.33
C PRO A 183 -4.31 21.06 9.96
N ALA A 184 -5.36 20.98 9.16
CA ALA A 184 -6.51 20.13 9.47
C ALA A 184 -6.23 18.74 8.92
N ILE A 185 -6.38 17.72 9.76
CA ILE A 185 -6.04 16.35 9.40
C ILE A 185 -7.34 15.55 9.37
N PHE A 186 -7.57 14.79 8.31
CA PHE A 186 -8.74 13.92 8.18
C PHE A 186 -8.31 12.46 8.11
N VAL A 187 -8.96 11.60 8.90
CA VAL A 187 -8.68 10.18 8.96
C VAL A 187 -9.97 9.39 8.80
N TYR A 188 -9.98 8.45 7.87
CA TYR A 188 -11.07 7.50 7.70
C TYR A 188 -10.86 6.29 8.62
N VAL A 189 -11.83 6.02 9.49
CA VAL A 189 -11.88 4.82 10.32
C VAL A 189 -13.30 4.30 10.33
N GLU A 190 -13.46 3.05 9.91
CA GLU A 190 -14.74 2.35 9.94
C GLU A 190 -15.15 2.05 11.38
N ASP A 191 -16.42 2.31 11.72
CA ASP A 191 -16.98 2.10 13.06
C ASP A 191 -16.88 0.64 13.56
N ASN A 192 -16.71 -0.34 12.65
CA ASN A 192 -16.50 -1.75 12.99
C ASN A 192 -15.10 -2.06 13.56
N GLN A 193 -14.15 -1.11 13.48
CA GLN A 193 -12.79 -1.26 14.02
C GLN A 193 -12.71 -0.95 15.52
N GLY A 194 -13.86 -0.64 16.14
CA GLY A 194 -14.02 -0.38 17.57
C GLY A 194 -14.24 1.10 17.90
N ALA A 195 -14.55 1.39 19.15
CA ALA A 195 -14.75 2.76 19.60
C ALA A 195 -13.44 3.57 19.48
N VAL A 196 -13.40 4.48 18.52
CA VAL A 196 -12.32 5.47 18.37
C VAL A 196 -12.47 6.50 19.50
N SER A 197 -11.63 6.39 20.53
CA SER A 197 -11.52 7.40 21.59
C SER A 197 -10.57 8.53 21.17
N GLY A 198 -10.56 9.64 21.91
CA GLY A 198 -9.69 10.79 21.62
C GLY A 198 -8.19 10.47 21.56
N ASP A 199 -7.75 9.38 22.21
CA ASP A 199 -6.34 8.95 22.28
C ASP A 199 -5.95 7.96 21.17
N TYR A 200 -6.91 7.55 20.35
CA TYR A 200 -6.73 6.59 19.25
C TYR A 200 -5.76 7.12 18.18
N PHE A 201 -5.71 8.45 18.04
CA PHE A 201 -4.78 9.15 17.17
C PHE A 201 -3.85 10.05 17.96
N ARG A 202 -2.56 10.01 17.62
CA ARG A 202 -1.56 10.91 18.18
C ARG A 202 -0.78 11.57 17.06
N ILE A 203 -0.47 12.85 17.22
CA ILE A 203 0.52 13.52 16.38
C ILE A 203 1.85 13.42 17.12
N VAL A 204 2.87 12.85 16.48
CA VAL A 204 4.18 12.61 17.10
C VAL A 204 5.26 13.33 16.30
N ARG A 205 6.10 14.12 16.97
CA ARG A 205 7.29 14.73 16.37
C ARG A 205 8.42 13.70 16.26
N LEU A 206 8.94 13.52 15.05
CA LEU A 206 9.97 12.53 14.75
C LEU A 206 11.38 13.13 14.87
N GLU A 207 12.34 12.33 15.34
CA GLU A 207 13.76 12.69 15.30
C GLU A 207 14.40 12.16 14.01
N ARG A 208 14.92 13.04 13.15
CA ARG A 208 15.68 12.61 11.96
C ARG A 208 16.99 11.93 12.38
N LYS A 209 17.26 10.74 11.85
CA LYS A 209 18.46 9.96 12.15
C LYS A 209 18.97 9.26 10.89
N LYS A 210 19.94 9.87 10.22
CA LYS A 210 20.54 9.36 8.97
C LYS A 210 19.46 9.07 7.92
N SER A 211 19.11 7.80 7.72
CA SER A 211 18.16 7.31 6.71
C SER A 211 16.77 6.97 7.26
N VAL A 212 16.52 7.20 8.55
CA VAL A 212 15.26 6.90 9.22
C VAL A 212 14.75 8.10 10.02
N ARG A 213 13.46 8.10 10.33
CA ARG A 213 12.81 9.04 11.25
C ARG A 213 12.35 8.28 12.49
N LEU A 214 12.84 8.67 13.64
CA LEU A 214 12.58 7.99 14.90
C LEU A 214 11.25 8.44 15.49
N LEU A 215 10.34 7.49 15.69
CA LEU A 215 9.00 7.70 16.25
C LEU A 215 9.04 7.63 17.78
N ALA A 216 9.57 6.53 18.33
CA ALA A 216 9.60 6.27 19.76
C ALA A 216 10.85 5.48 20.19
N LYS A 217 11.17 5.55 21.47
CA LYS A 217 12.20 4.73 22.13
C LYS A 217 11.53 3.89 23.20
N ASN A 218 11.59 2.57 23.07
CA ASN A 218 11.09 1.65 24.08
C ASN A 218 12.25 1.23 24.99
N LYS A 219 11.99 1.12 26.28
CA LYS A 219 12.90 0.63 27.31
C LYS A 219 12.24 -0.50 28.06
N THR A 220 12.94 -1.62 28.20
CA THR A 220 12.49 -2.77 28.98
C THR A 220 13.52 -3.04 30.08
N SER A 221 13.09 -2.97 31.33
CA SER A 221 13.93 -3.31 32.49
C SER A 221 14.23 -4.81 32.54
N LEU A 222 15.15 -5.23 33.41
CA LEU A 222 15.41 -6.65 33.62
C LEU A 222 14.22 -7.39 34.25
N THR A 223 13.40 -6.66 35.03
CA THR A 223 12.16 -7.16 35.66
C THR A 223 10.99 -7.24 34.69
N GLY A 224 11.15 -6.72 33.46
CA GLY A 224 10.11 -6.72 32.42
C GLY A 224 9.28 -5.43 32.35
N ASP A 225 9.55 -4.45 33.21
CA ASP A 225 8.85 -3.16 33.18
C ASP A 225 9.17 -2.42 31.88
N GLN A 226 8.14 -2.06 31.14
CA GLN A 226 8.24 -1.35 29.87
C GLN A 226 7.94 0.14 30.04
N SER A 227 8.71 0.97 29.33
CA SER A 227 8.42 2.40 29.18
C SER A 227 8.69 2.83 27.75
N GLN A 228 7.82 3.68 27.22
CA GLN A 228 7.95 4.25 25.89
C GLN A 228 8.17 5.76 26.02
N ALA A 229 9.11 6.28 25.24
CA ALA A 229 9.36 7.71 25.11
C ALA A 229 9.13 8.14 23.65
N GLU A 230 8.08 8.92 23.45
CA GLU A 230 7.74 9.60 22.20
C GLU A 230 7.49 11.10 22.45
N LYS A 231 7.57 11.93 21.41
CA LYS A 231 7.30 13.38 21.49
C LYS A 231 5.92 13.68 20.91
N SER A 232 4.89 13.26 21.64
CA SER A 232 3.50 13.46 21.24
C SER A 232 3.06 14.89 21.50
N LEU A 233 2.35 15.46 20.52
CA LEU A 233 1.74 16.79 20.62
C LEU A 233 0.29 16.64 21.07
N HIS A 234 -0.21 17.68 21.73
CA HIS A 234 -1.62 17.69 22.09
C HIS A 234 -2.47 17.90 20.85
N SER A 235 -3.46 17.02 20.67
CA SER A 235 -4.43 17.10 19.59
C SER A 235 -5.82 16.74 20.10
N ARG A 236 -6.85 17.20 19.38
CA ARG A 236 -8.23 16.75 19.56
C ARG A 236 -8.67 16.01 18.31
N ALA A 237 -9.35 14.89 18.49
CA ALA A 237 -10.08 14.20 17.43
C ALA A 237 -11.59 14.44 17.62
N GLU A 238 -12.27 14.82 16.55
CA GLU A 238 -13.73 14.97 16.53
C GLU A 238 -14.32 14.21 15.33
N ARG A 239 -15.50 13.63 15.51
CA ARG A 239 -16.24 13.00 14.42
C ARG A 239 -16.63 14.08 13.41
N PHE A 240 -16.20 13.92 12.16
CA PHE A 240 -16.44 14.91 11.12
C PHE A 240 -17.70 14.59 10.30
N SER A 241 -17.77 13.42 9.68
CA SER A 241 -18.93 12.99 8.89
C SER A 241 -18.84 11.53 8.46
N GLY A 242 -19.86 10.72 8.77
CA GLY A 242 -19.75 9.26 8.64
C GLY A 242 -18.42 8.81 9.25
N ASP A 243 -17.74 7.84 8.64
CA ASP A 243 -16.45 7.26 9.04
C ASP A 243 -15.24 8.21 9.05
N TRP A 244 -15.43 9.50 8.80
CA TRP A 244 -14.36 10.49 8.87
C TRP A 244 -14.22 11.13 10.24
N TRP A 245 -12.98 11.21 10.69
CA TRP A 245 -12.54 11.95 11.87
C TRP A 245 -11.67 13.13 11.45
N LYS A 246 -11.80 14.25 12.16
CA LYS A 246 -10.93 15.41 12.01
C LYS A 246 -10.03 15.52 13.23
N ILE A 247 -8.73 15.50 13.01
CA ILE A 247 -7.70 15.67 14.03
C ILE A 247 -7.14 17.09 13.91
N ILE A 248 -7.13 17.80 15.03
CA ILE A 248 -6.72 19.19 15.13
C ILE A 248 -5.57 19.28 16.14
N PRO A 249 -4.35 19.68 15.71
CA PRO A 249 -3.29 20.04 16.64
C PRO A 249 -3.74 21.20 17.55
N LEU A 250 -3.51 21.09 18.86
CA LEU A 250 -3.82 22.15 19.83
C LEU A 250 -2.68 23.15 20.00
N GLU A 251 -1.56 22.92 19.32
CA GLU A 251 -0.38 23.77 19.29
C GLU A 251 0.18 23.86 17.87
N ASN A 252 0.81 25.00 17.55
CA ASN A 252 1.41 25.21 16.24
C ASN A 252 2.57 24.23 16.01
N LEU A 253 2.52 23.51 14.89
CA LEU A 253 3.62 22.65 14.49
C LEU A 253 4.82 23.49 14.06
N THR A 254 5.96 23.27 14.69
CA THR A 254 7.22 23.90 14.32
C THR A 254 7.89 23.13 13.18
N PRO A 255 8.75 23.77 12.35
CA PRO A 255 9.41 23.07 11.26
C PRO A 255 10.10 21.77 11.71
N GLY A 256 9.86 20.68 11.00
CA GLY A 256 10.28 19.34 11.42
C GLY A 256 9.59 18.19 10.71
N GLU A 257 9.81 16.98 11.23
CA GLU A 257 9.16 15.75 10.77
C GLU A 257 8.12 15.32 11.80
N TYR A 258 6.97 14.84 11.33
CA TYR A 258 5.84 14.43 12.14
C TYR A 258 5.23 13.14 11.60
N ALA A 259 4.48 12.44 12.45
CA ALA A 259 3.59 11.37 12.02
C ALA A 259 2.25 11.46 12.74
N ILE A 260 1.20 11.07 12.04
CA ILE A 260 -0.06 10.66 12.66
C ILE A 260 0.10 9.19 12.98
N VAL A 261 -0.06 8.81 14.25
CA VAL A 261 0.00 7.44 14.71
C VAL A 261 -1.42 7.02 15.09
N MET A 262 -1.88 5.91 14.52
CA MET A 262 -3.13 5.27 14.88
C MET A 262 -2.82 3.97 15.60
N GLN A 263 -3.40 3.78 16.78
CA GLN A 263 -3.23 2.56 17.54
C GLN A 263 -4.23 1.50 17.06
N ILE A 264 -3.74 0.31 16.71
CA ILE A 264 -4.57 -0.80 16.20
C ILE A 264 -4.65 -1.88 17.29
N GLY A 265 -5.71 -1.84 18.09
CA GLY A 265 -5.95 -2.78 19.18
C GLY A 265 -5.23 -2.44 20.50
N GLN A 266 -5.18 -3.40 21.43
CA GLN A 266 -4.52 -3.24 22.74
C GLN A 266 -3.00 -3.52 22.71
N ASP A 267 -2.49 -4.15 21.65
CA ASP A 267 -1.07 -4.49 21.47
C ASP A 267 -0.31 -3.43 20.66
N GLU A 268 1.02 -3.50 20.63
CA GLU A 268 1.98 -2.57 19.99
C GLU A 268 1.81 -2.36 18.46
N ASN A 269 0.76 -2.92 17.85
CA ASN A 269 0.44 -2.70 16.44
C ASN A 269 -0.08 -1.27 16.25
N ALA A 270 0.75 -0.44 15.63
CA ALA A 270 0.39 0.92 15.24
C ALA A 270 0.53 1.07 13.72
N ALA A 271 -0.32 1.90 13.13
CA ALA A 271 -0.09 2.45 11.79
C ALA A 271 0.40 3.89 11.93
N ALA A 272 1.29 4.31 11.04
CA ALA A 272 1.86 5.65 11.06
C ALA A 272 1.88 6.28 9.66
N TRP A 273 1.56 7.56 9.57
CA TRP A 273 1.59 8.35 8.34
C TRP A 273 2.43 9.61 8.57
N GLY A 274 3.59 9.65 7.93
CA GLY A 274 4.60 10.68 8.12
C GLY A 274 4.43 11.87 7.18
N PHE A 275 4.62 13.08 7.72
CA PHE A 275 4.61 14.34 6.98
C PHE A 275 5.65 15.32 7.53
N GLY A 276 6.07 16.27 6.70
CA GLY A 276 7.01 17.33 7.09
C GLY A 276 6.31 18.67 7.24
N VAL A 277 6.80 19.51 8.14
CA VAL A 277 6.44 20.93 8.22
C VAL A 277 7.68 21.74 7.85
N ASP A 278 7.55 22.54 6.81
CA ASP A 278 8.58 23.47 6.35
C ASP A 278 8.36 24.87 6.91
N LYS A 279 9.30 25.77 6.63
CA LYS A 279 9.26 27.16 7.05
C LYS A 279 8.38 28.02 6.16
#